data_AF-A0A955EG05-F1
#
_entry.id   AF-A0A955EG05-F1
#
_cell.length_a   1.000
_cell.length_b   1.000
_cell.length_c   1.000
_cell.angle_alpha   90.00
_cell.angle_beta   90.00
_cell.angle_gamma   90.00
#
_symmetry.space_group_name_H-M   'P 1'
#
loop_
_entity.id
_entity.type
_entity.pdbx_description
1 polymer ?
#
loop_
_entity_poly.entity_id
_entity_poly.type
_entity_poly.pdbx_seq_one_letter_code
_entity_poly.pdbx_strand_id
1 'polypeptide(L)'
;MPRVAIDRTIQRRETGPFAFPLGVYPVEPLAPVSGFVSEFEAADSGDTFGFQGEMADDWEEWPDRFMFDVAITATRLRSLARLLFTLLPGRVYPILDVIGTDAYREIDPFIAYELVGIERFYDAIRMYGDWLFEDGLVGFGAMSVDPFIYVFIDEHKLVTIRAQLDLKERVERMLSAFELAEVEEIRGPDAAEHEHRSVLYTPLDRPEYLSGEDILHRLRYAWRLQLNIDASVNLDDAGTDLGVTAWRCLTRCLRDEQSTDIYADLLLTADCLDTAETLVTEAIVAQAPEGENWLEIEVLVSERVTPERFAELLDVPLEEVSLDASRILALRWVEGDEDEPGEETEEG
;
A
#
# COMPACT_ATOMS: atom_id res chain seq x y z
N MET A 1 -12.97 -20.40 -3.05
CA MET A 1 -12.87 -19.30 -2.06
C MET A 1 -11.52 -18.64 -2.27
N PRO A 2 -11.46 -17.30 -2.32
CA PRO A 2 -10.21 -16.57 -2.43
C PRO A 2 -9.28 -16.91 -1.27
N ARG A 3 -8.00 -17.14 -1.54
CA ARG A 3 -7.01 -17.50 -0.53
C ARG A 3 -5.69 -16.79 -0.77
N VAL A 4 -5.06 -16.38 0.31
CA VAL A 4 -3.65 -15.97 0.30
C VAL A 4 -2.79 -17.22 0.46
N ALA A 5 -1.70 -17.30 -0.28
CA ALA A 5 -0.69 -18.31 -0.06
C ALA A 5 0.71 -17.76 -0.37
N ILE A 6 1.67 -18.18 0.45
CA ILE A 6 3.09 -17.90 0.24
C ILE A 6 3.66 -18.91 -0.76
N ASP A 7 4.51 -18.44 -1.66
CA ASP A 7 5.32 -19.28 -2.51
C ASP A 7 6.33 -20.07 -1.66
N ARG A 8 6.09 -21.37 -1.57
CA ARG A 8 6.89 -22.32 -0.76
C ARG A 8 8.27 -22.58 -1.34
N THR A 9 8.56 -22.13 -2.56
CA THR A 9 9.91 -22.21 -3.14
C THR A 9 10.84 -21.16 -2.53
N ILE A 10 10.28 -20.10 -1.93
CA ILE A 10 11.04 -19.04 -1.27
C ILE A 10 11.60 -19.55 0.05
N GLN A 11 12.92 -19.41 0.21
CA GLN A 11 13.62 -19.78 1.44
C GLN A 11 13.94 -18.55 2.28
N ARG A 12 13.68 -18.66 3.58
CA ARG A 12 14.05 -17.65 4.56
C ARG A 12 15.56 -17.59 4.71
N ARG A 13 16.12 -16.38 4.68
CA ARG A 13 17.54 -16.15 4.97
C ARG A 13 17.73 -15.93 6.47
N GLU A 14 18.80 -16.48 7.02
CA GLU A 14 19.13 -16.39 8.44
C GLU A 14 20.58 -15.99 8.63
N THR A 15 20.83 -15.11 9.60
CA THR A 15 22.16 -14.76 10.10
C THR A 15 22.20 -14.98 11.60
N GLY A 16 22.84 -16.07 12.04
CA GLY A 16 22.86 -16.45 13.45
C GLY A 16 21.45 -16.72 13.98
N PRO A 17 21.01 -16.06 15.07
CA PRO A 17 19.64 -16.21 15.60
C PRO A 17 18.59 -15.36 14.87
N PHE A 18 19.00 -14.50 13.94
CA PHE A 18 18.11 -13.59 13.25
C PHE A 18 17.63 -14.17 11.93
N ALA A 19 16.32 -14.21 11.73
CA ALA A 19 15.70 -14.66 10.49
C ALA A 19 15.03 -13.46 9.83
N PHE A 20 15.41 -13.19 8.58
CA PHE A 20 14.85 -12.09 7.80
C PHE A 20 13.43 -12.42 7.33
N PRO A 21 12.60 -11.42 6.99
CA PRO A 21 11.35 -11.64 6.27
C PRO A 21 11.57 -12.39 4.95
N LEU A 22 10.55 -13.06 4.42
CA LEU A 22 10.70 -13.79 3.15
C LEU A 22 10.90 -12.85 1.95
N GLY A 23 10.24 -11.68 1.99
CA GLY A 23 10.15 -10.73 0.89
C GLY A 23 11.18 -9.61 0.92
N VAL A 24 11.92 -9.47 2.02
CA VAL A 24 12.99 -8.47 2.13
C VAL A 24 14.19 -9.07 2.88
N TYR A 25 15.36 -8.94 2.29
CA TYR A 25 16.61 -9.45 2.86
C TYR A 25 17.82 -8.69 2.30
N PRO A 26 18.93 -8.61 3.05
CA PRO A 26 20.15 -7.96 2.58
C PRO A 26 20.86 -8.81 1.50
N VAL A 27 21.29 -8.14 0.44
CA VAL A 27 22.16 -8.69 -0.62
C VAL A 27 23.59 -8.81 -0.10
N GLU A 28 24.03 -7.82 0.66
CA GLU A 28 25.35 -7.81 1.28
C GLU A 28 25.37 -8.47 2.68
N PRO A 29 26.55 -8.94 3.16
CA PRO A 29 26.67 -9.48 4.51
C PRO A 29 26.32 -8.44 5.58
N LEU A 30 25.20 -8.69 6.28
CA LEU A 30 24.74 -7.89 7.41
C LEU A 30 24.88 -8.67 8.71
N ALA A 31 25.33 -8.00 9.77
CA ALA A 31 25.23 -8.48 11.15
C ALA A 31 24.04 -7.79 11.84
N PRO A 32 22.86 -8.42 11.87
CA PRO A 32 21.66 -7.78 12.38
C PRO A 32 21.74 -7.57 13.90
N VAL A 33 21.12 -6.48 14.36
CA VAL A 33 21.05 -6.11 15.78
C VAL A 33 19.58 -5.95 16.13
N SER A 34 19.06 -6.91 16.91
CA SER A 34 17.71 -6.83 17.47
C SER A 34 17.72 -6.02 18.77
N GLY A 35 16.66 -5.27 18.98
CA GLY A 35 16.52 -4.36 20.11
C GLY A 35 15.55 -3.25 19.75
N PHE A 36 15.62 -2.16 20.49
CA PHE A 36 14.96 -0.93 20.11
C PHE A 36 15.84 0.30 20.36
N VAL A 37 15.61 1.35 19.60
CA VAL A 37 16.08 2.71 19.91
C VAL A 37 14.86 3.50 20.38
N SER A 38 15.03 4.42 21.33
CA SER A 38 13.95 5.30 21.77
C SER A 38 14.36 6.77 21.72
N GLU A 39 13.47 7.60 21.19
CA GLU A 39 13.67 9.05 21.08
C GLU A 39 12.44 9.79 21.59
N PHE A 40 12.65 10.93 22.26
CA PHE A 40 11.58 11.82 22.65
C PHE A 40 11.31 12.83 21.53
N GLU A 41 10.09 12.88 21.04
CA GLU A 41 9.62 13.86 20.07
C GLU A 41 8.70 14.85 20.80
N ALA A 42 9.11 16.12 20.85
CA ALA A 42 8.28 17.18 21.41
C ALA A 42 7.08 17.46 20.49
N ALA A 43 5.97 17.92 21.07
CA ALA A 43 4.94 18.61 20.30
C ALA A 43 5.60 19.75 19.50
N ASP A 44 5.18 19.94 18.25
CA ASP A 44 5.63 21.03 17.36
C ASP A 44 7.03 20.86 16.74
N SER A 45 7.58 19.64 16.68
CA SER A 45 8.88 19.40 16.00
C SER A 45 8.84 19.54 14.47
N GLY A 46 7.68 19.84 13.86
CA GLY A 46 7.53 20.05 12.42
C GLY A 46 7.58 18.78 11.56
N ASP A 47 7.88 17.62 12.15
CA ASP A 47 7.86 16.32 11.47
C ASP A 47 6.46 15.70 11.53
N THR A 48 5.57 16.16 10.65
CA THR A 48 4.36 15.42 10.26
C THR A 48 4.77 14.30 9.31
N PHE A 49 5.34 13.23 9.87
CA PHE A 49 5.71 12.04 9.10
C PHE A 49 4.45 11.43 8.48
N GLY A 50 4.33 11.52 7.15
CA GLY A 50 3.27 10.85 6.38
C GLY A 50 2.05 11.68 6.01
N PHE A 51 2.06 13.01 6.12
CA PHE A 51 1.00 13.86 5.53
C PHE A 51 1.62 14.95 4.66
N GLN A 52 1.41 14.88 3.34
CA GLN A 52 1.82 15.92 2.40
C GLN A 52 0.59 16.78 2.01
N GLY A 53 0.82 18.08 1.79
CA GLY A 53 -0.19 19.02 1.26
C GLY A 53 -0.87 19.92 2.31
N GLU A 54 -1.77 20.80 1.86
CA GLU A 54 -2.52 21.78 2.69
C GLU A 54 -3.39 21.11 3.79
N MET A 55 -3.61 19.80 3.73
CA MET A 55 -4.27 19.06 4.81
C MET A 55 -3.37 18.84 6.03
N ALA A 56 -2.04 18.87 5.90
CA ALA A 56 -1.13 18.70 7.05
C ALA A 56 -1.29 19.82 8.09
N ASP A 57 -1.70 21.02 7.65
CA ASP A 57 -1.97 22.18 8.52
C ASP A 57 -3.26 22.04 9.34
N ASP A 58 -4.16 21.12 8.97
CA ASP A 58 -5.48 20.92 9.63
C ASP A 58 -5.50 19.66 10.53
N TRP A 59 -4.42 18.86 10.54
CA TRP A 59 -4.27 17.75 11.48
C TRP A 59 -3.71 18.24 12.82
N GLU A 60 -4.39 17.84 13.90
CA GLU A 60 -4.05 18.17 15.28
C GLU A 60 -2.56 17.88 15.56
N GLU A 61 -1.81 18.90 15.98
CA GLU A 61 -0.40 18.79 16.38
C GLU A 61 -0.20 17.55 17.25
N TRP A 62 0.72 16.67 16.84
CA TRP A 62 0.97 15.44 17.59
C TRP A 62 1.48 15.79 18.99
N PRO A 63 0.99 15.11 20.05
CA PRO A 63 1.43 15.40 21.41
C PRO A 63 2.89 15.02 21.61
N ASP A 64 3.46 15.49 22.73
CA ASP A 64 4.70 14.99 23.28
C ASP A 64 4.66 13.46 23.36
N ARG A 65 5.66 12.79 22.78
CA ARG A 65 5.63 11.34 22.57
C ARG A 65 7.03 10.75 22.55
N PHE A 66 7.08 9.43 22.69
CA PHE A 66 8.27 8.65 22.42
C PHE A 66 8.10 7.89 21.11
N MET A 67 9.09 8.00 20.24
CA MET A 67 9.28 7.11 19.11
C MET A 67 10.13 5.93 19.56
N PHE A 68 9.74 4.72 19.17
CA PHE A 68 10.53 3.51 19.31
C PHE A 68 10.68 2.85 17.96
N ASP A 69 11.91 2.67 17.50
CA ASP A 69 12.21 1.83 16.34
C ASP A 69 12.72 0.49 16.81
N VAL A 70 12.12 -0.58 16.31
CA VAL A 70 12.30 -1.93 16.83
C VAL A 70 12.67 -2.90 15.72
N ALA A 71 13.81 -3.55 15.89
CA ALA A 71 14.22 -4.68 15.06
C ALA A 71 14.02 -6.00 15.82
N ILE A 72 13.28 -6.93 15.21
CA ILE A 72 13.07 -8.28 15.74
C ILE A 72 13.12 -9.29 14.60
N THR A 73 13.59 -10.51 14.89
CA THR A 73 13.53 -11.63 13.95
C THR A 73 12.11 -11.85 13.43
N ALA A 74 11.96 -12.07 12.11
CA ALA A 74 10.65 -12.17 11.44
C ALA A 74 9.74 -13.25 12.05
N THR A 75 10.33 -14.33 12.56
CA THR A 75 9.61 -15.43 13.24
C THR A 75 8.86 -15.00 14.50
N ARG A 76 9.22 -13.86 15.11
CA ARG A 76 8.59 -13.32 16.33
C ARG A 76 7.77 -12.06 16.07
N LEU A 77 7.95 -11.41 14.92
CA LEU A 77 7.29 -10.16 14.56
C LEU A 77 5.77 -10.21 14.72
N ARG A 78 5.11 -11.23 14.16
CA ARG A 78 3.65 -11.37 14.26
C ARG A 78 3.15 -11.44 15.71
N SER A 79 3.92 -12.06 16.60
CA SER A 79 3.55 -12.14 18.02
C SER A 79 3.75 -10.81 18.74
N LEU A 80 4.83 -10.09 18.41
CA LEU A 80 5.09 -8.74 18.91
C LEU A 80 3.98 -7.79 18.46
N ALA A 81 3.67 -7.76 17.17
CA ALA A 81 2.62 -6.94 16.58
C ALA A 81 1.27 -7.17 17.28
N ARG A 82 0.88 -8.43 17.49
CA ARG A 82 -0.35 -8.76 18.23
C ARG A 82 -0.37 -8.19 19.65
N LEU A 83 0.77 -8.16 20.34
CA LEU A 83 0.87 -7.57 21.68
C LEU A 83 0.77 -6.04 21.60
N LEU A 84 1.50 -5.41 20.68
CA LEU A 84 1.50 -3.96 20.49
C LEU A 84 0.12 -3.43 20.10
N PHE A 85 -0.60 -4.13 19.21
CA PHE A 85 -1.96 -3.75 18.81
C PHE A 85 -2.98 -3.83 19.97
N THR A 86 -2.65 -4.45 21.11
CA THR A 86 -3.50 -4.36 22.33
C THR A 86 -3.47 -2.99 23.01
N LEU A 87 -2.55 -2.11 22.59
CA LEU A 87 -2.52 -0.70 23.00
C LEU A 87 -3.57 0.12 22.25
N LEU A 88 -3.98 -0.33 21.06
CA LEU A 88 -4.96 0.36 20.24
C LEU A 88 -6.37 0.31 20.87
N PRO A 89 -7.13 1.41 20.83
CA PRO A 89 -8.51 1.42 21.30
C PRO A 89 -9.46 0.68 20.35
N GLY A 90 -10.76 0.66 20.68
CA GLY A 90 -11.78 -0.06 19.91
C GLY A 90 -12.00 0.46 18.49
N ARG A 91 -11.45 1.64 18.16
CA ARG A 91 -11.49 2.26 16.83
C ARG A 91 -10.16 2.92 16.52
N VAL A 92 -9.70 2.80 15.29
CA VAL A 92 -8.37 3.25 14.85
C VAL A 92 -8.42 3.82 13.44
N TYR A 93 -7.33 4.44 13.01
CA TYR A 93 -7.04 4.79 11.63
C TYR A 93 -6.00 3.79 11.08
N PRO A 94 -6.40 2.75 10.33
CA PRO A 94 -5.46 1.86 9.68
C PRO A 94 -4.60 2.59 8.65
N ILE A 95 -3.38 2.10 8.48
CA ILE A 95 -2.37 2.62 7.57
C ILE A 95 -1.82 1.43 6.78
N LEU A 96 -1.57 1.63 5.50
CA LEU A 96 -1.01 0.64 4.60
C LEU A 96 -0.10 1.36 3.60
N ASP A 97 1.16 1.00 3.55
CA ASP A 97 2.10 1.52 2.55
C ASP A 97 2.40 0.39 1.58
N VAL A 98 2.40 0.66 0.27
CA VAL A 98 2.67 -0.36 -0.74
C VAL A 98 3.77 0.16 -1.67
N ILE A 99 4.79 -0.66 -1.92
CA ILE A 99 5.73 -0.38 -3.01
C ILE A 99 4.97 -0.60 -4.32
N GLY A 100 4.64 0.51 -4.99
CA GLY A 100 3.83 0.53 -6.20
C GLY A 100 4.65 0.32 -7.47
N THR A 101 4.03 0.54 -8.63
CA THR A 101 4.74 0.54 -9.92
C THR A 101 4.81 1.93 -10.58
N ASP A 102 4.45 2.97 -9.84
CA ASP A 102 4.63 4.35 -10.25
C ASP A 102 6.11 4.67 -10.52
N ALA A 103 6.38 5.30 -11.66
CA ALA A 103 7.75 5.54 -12.11
C ALA A 103 8.50 6.63 -11.31
N TYR A 104 7.80 7.42 -10.51
CA TYR A 104 8.37 8.58 -9.80
C TYR A 104 8.01 8.62 -8.31
N ARG A 105 7.32 7.59 -7.81
CA ARG A 105 7.00 7.39 -6.41
C ARG A 105 7.24 5.93 -6.04
N GLU A 106 8.13 5.71 -5.08
CA GLU A 106 8.48 4.38 -4.61
C GLU A 106 7.36 3.76 -3.76
N ILE A 107 6.76 4.55 -2.87
CA ILE A 107 5.77 4.08 -1.89
C ILE A 107 4.43 4.81 -2.12
N ASP A 108 3.36 4.03 -2.22
CA ASP A 108 1.98 4.49 -2.18
C ASP A 108 1.46 4.44 -0.73
N PRO A 109 1.34 5.58 -0.03
CA PRO A 109 0.82 5.60 1.34
C PRO A 109 -0.70 5.61 1.32
N PHE A 110 -1.34 4.69 2.03
CA PHE A 110 -2.79 4.63 2.18
C PHE A 110 -3.18 4.78 3.65
N ILE A 111 -4.12 5.69 3.94
CA ILE A 111 -4.63 5.93 5.29
C ILE A 111 -6.15 5.98 5.32
N ALA A 112 -6.73 5.52 6.43
CA ALA A 112 -8.12 5.82 6.72
C ALA A 112 -8.24 7.22 7.32
N TYR A 113 -9.10 8.07 6.74
CA TYR A 113 -9.48 9.37 7.32
C TYR A 113 -10.66 9.25 8.29
N GLU A 114 -11.30 8.08 8.33
CA GLU A 114 -12.38 7.77 9.25
C GLU A 114 -12.00 6.63 10.19
N LEU A 115 -12.51 6.70 11.42
CA LEU A 115 -12.31 5.64 12.42
C LEU A 115 -12.92 4.31 11.98
N VAL A 116 -12.07 3.29 11.89
CA VAL A 116 -12.42 1.90 11.61
C VAL A 116 -12.50 1.11 12.92
N GLY A 117 -13.53 0.27 13.07
CA GLY A 117 -13.63 -0.63 14.22
C GLY A 117 -12.47 -1.63 14.26
N ILE A 118 -11.85 -1.79 15.42
CA ILE A 118 -10.65 -2.61 15.59
C ILE A 118 -10.84 -4.08 15.15
N GLU A 119 -12.08 -4.58 15.21
CA GLU A 119 -12.43 -5.93 14.72
C GLU A 119 -12.12 -6.09 13.23
N ARG A 120 -12.42 -5.07 12.40
CA ARG A 120 -12.11 -5.09 10.95
C ARG A 120 -10.60 -5.06 10.69
N PHE A 121 -9.86 -4.33 11.52
CA PHE A 121 -8.40 -4.32 11.48
C PHE A 121 -7.83 -5.72 11.77
N TYR A 122 -8.29 -6.36 12.87
CA TYR A 122 -7.86 -7.70 13.23
C TYR A 122 -8.28 -8.79 12.24
N ASP A 123 -9.49 -8.70 11.67
CA ASP A 123 -9.96 -9.67 10.68
C ASP A 123 -9.12 -9.65 9.40
N ALA A 124 -8.76 -8.46 8.94
CA ALA A 124 -7.85 -8.29 7.81
C ALA A 124 -6.45 -8.84 8.13
N ILE A 125 -5.88 -8.54 9.30
CA ILE A 125 -4.59 -9.13 9.72
C ILE A 125 -4.65 -10.66 9.79
N ARG A 126 -5.77 -11.21 10.25
CA ARG A 126 -5.98 -12.66 10.30
C ARG A 126 -6.06 -13.26 8.89
N MET A 127 -6.69 -12.57 7.96
CA MET A 127 -6.92 -13.06 6.60
C MET A 127 -5.70 -12.90 5.69
N TYR A 128 -5.01 -11.76 5.78
CA TYR A 128 -3.94 -11.35 4.87
C TYR A 128 -2.57 -11.29 5.55
N GLY A 129 -2.45 -11.73 6.81
CA GLY A 129 -1.23 -11.57 7.57
C GLY A 129 0.01 -12.21 6.94
N ASP A 130 -0.15 -13.28 6.15
CA ASP A 130 1.00 -13.88 5.46
C ASP A 130 1.63 -12.89 4.48
N TRP A 131 0.82 -12.11 3.77
CA TRP A 131 1.29 -10.99 2.96
C TRP A 131 1.87 -9.88 3.83
N LEU A 132 1.06 -9.36 4.78
CA LEU A 132 1.42 -8.21 5.60
C LEU A 132 2.75 -8.38 6.38
N PHE A 133 3.01 -9.57 6.92
CA PHE A 133 4.20 -9.82 7.76
C PHE A 133 5.44 -10.33 7.01
N GLU A 134 5.30 -10.82 5.78
CA GLU A 134 6.41 -11.48 5.07
C GLU A 134 6.77 -10.83 3.74
N ASP A 135 5.82 -10.18 3.06
CA ASP A 135 6.00 -9.62 1.73
C ASP A 135 6.80 -8.31 1.79
N GLY A 136 7.81 -8.16 0.95
CA GLY A 136 8.69 -6.99 0.96
C GLY A 136 8.05 -5.75 0.35
N LEU A 137 6.86 -5.84 -0.24
CA LEU A 137 6.25 -4.72 -0.96
C LEU A 137 5.18 -3.98 -0.14
N VAL A 138 5.09 -4.23 1.17
CA VAL A 138 4.00 -3.69 1.99
C VAL A 138 4.43 -3.34 3.40
N GLY A 139 4.11 -2.15 3.86
CA GLY A 139 4.05 -1.75 5.26
C GLY A 139 2.61 -1.65 5.74
N PHE A 140 2.34 -1.87 7.02
CA PHE A 140 1.00 -1.73 7.57
C PHE A 140 1.00 -1.39 9.05
N GLY A 141 -0.07 -0.74 9.49
CA GLY A 141 -0.20 -0.37 10.88
C GLY A 141 -1.55 0.24 11.19
N ALA A 142 -1.62 0.85 12.36
CA ALA A 142 -2.75 1.67 12.74
C ALA A 142 -2.34 2.71 13.76
N MET A 143 -3.09 3.80 13.78
CA MET A 143 -2.95 4.85 14.78
C MET A 143 -4.28 5.16 15.48
N SER A 144 -4.16 5.82 16.62
CA SER A 144 -5.23 6.44 17.39
C SER A 144 -4.74 7.78 17.90
N VAL A 145 -5.65 8.75 18.01
CA VAL A 145 -5.36 10.09 18.54
C VAL A 145 -5.63 10.17 20.05
N ASP A 146 -6.61 9.43 20.57
CA ASP A 146 -6.94 9.38 22.01
C ASP A 146 -7.18 7.93 22.49
N PRO A 147 -6.22 7.32 23.22
CA PRO A 147 -4.87 7.84 23.48
C PRO A 147 -4.06 7.93 22.18
N PHE A 148 -3.03 8.79 22.16
CA PHE A 148 -2.12 8.84 21.01
C PHE A 148 -1.21 7.62 21.00
N ILE A 149 -1.42 6.75 20.02
CA ILE A 149 -0.60 5.57 19.78
C ILE A 149 -0.57 5.29 18.28
N TYR A 150 0.62 5.08 17.75
CA TYR A 150 0.90 4.73 16.37
C TYR A 150 1.74 3.47 16.41
N VAL A 151 1.31 2.41 15.73
CA VAL A 151 2.09 1.18 15.57
C VAL A 151 2.10 0.83 14.10
N PHE A 152 3.28 0.84 13.50
CA PHE A 152 3.47 0.58 12.09
C PHE A 152 4.62 -0.41 11.88
N ILE A 153 4.44 -1.31 10.92
CA ILE A 153 5.43 -2.28 10.48
C ILE A 153 5.72 -1.96 9.03
N ASP A 154 6.90 -1.48 8.72
CA ASP A 154 7.26 -1.03 7.38
C ASP A 154 7.50 -2.20 6.40
N GLU A 155 7.84 -1.88 5.16
CA GLU A 155 8.20 -2.81 4.10
C GLU A 155 9.48 -3.62 4.42
N HIS A 156 10.37 -3.07 5.25
CA HIS A 156 11.55 -3.75 5.81
C HIS A 156 11.21 -4.66 7.00
N LYS A 157 9.96 -4.62 7.47
CA LYS A 157 9.44 -5.31 8.65
C LYS A 157 10.09 -4.88 9.96
N LEU A 158 10.58 -3.65 10.03
CA LEU A 158 10.88 -2.95 11.27
C LEU A 158 9.59 -2.40 11.86
N VAL A 159 9.54 -2.26 13.19
CA VAL A 159 8.35 -1.75 13.87
C VAL A 159 8.64 -0.36 14.42
N THR A 160 7.89 0.62 13.98
CA THR A 160 7.87 1.97 14.56
C THR A 160 6.66 2.11 15.47
N ILE A 161 6.92 2.55 16.70
CA ILE A 161 5.88 2.84 17.69
C ILE A 161 6.01 4.30 18.10
N ARG A 162 4.97 5.10 17.92
CA ARG A 162 4.90 6.42 18.58
C ARG A 162 3.84 6.37 19.66
N ALA A 163 4.21 6.71 20.88
CA ALA A 163 3.32 6.61 22.03
C ALA A 163 3.42 7.84 22.92
N GLN A 164 2.28 8.37 23.37
CA GLN A 164 2.25 9.43 24.38
C GLN A 164 2.95 9.01 25.69
N LEU A 165 3.38 9.99 26.50
CA LEU A 165 4.31 9.78 27.62
C LEU A 165 3.86 8.70 28.63
N ASP A 166 2.57 8.62 28.94
CA ASP A 166 2.03 7.68 29.94
C ASP A 166 2.03 6.21 29.44
N LEU A 167 2.16 6.00 28.13
CA LEU A 167 2.28 4.69 27.51
C LEU A 167 3.74 4.20 27.41
N LYS A 168 4.74 5.08 27.58
CA LYS A 168 6.17 4.75 27.43
C LYS A 168 6.58 3.49 28.18
N GLU A 169 6.38 3.47 29.50
CA GLU A 169 6.78 2.32 30.32
C GLU A 169 6.02 1.04 29.95
N ARG A 170 4.80 1.17 29.43
CA ARG A 170 4.00 0.02 28.98
C ARG A 170 4.60 -0.56 27.70
N VAL A 171 5.01 0.28 26.75
CA VAL A 171 5.71 -0.14 25.52
C VAL A 171 7.03 -0.84 25.89
N GLU A 172 7.86 -0.24 26.73
CA GLU A 172 9.14 -0.84 27.17
C GLU A 172 8.96 -2.21 27.83
N ARG A 173 7.93 -2.37 28.67
CA ARG A 173 7.60 -3.68 29.26
C ARG A 173 7.19 -4.71 28.22
N MET A 174 6.44 -4.30 27.18
CA MET A 174 6.07 -5.20 26.08
C MET A 174 7.30 -5.61 25.27
N LEU A 175 8.21 -4.68 24.95
CA LEU A 175 9.46 -4.96 24.25
C LEU A 175 10.38 -5.87 25.08
N SER A 176 10.50 -5.62 26.38
CA SER A 176 11.27 -6.45 27.31
C SER A 176 10.73 -7.89 27.41
N ALA A 177 9.41 -8.09 27.30
CA ALA A 177 8.82 -9.43 27.25
C ALA A 177 9.23 -10.22 25.99
N PHE A 178 9.70 -9.53 24.96
CA PHE A 178 10.31 -10.11 23.77
C PHE A 178 11.85 -10.19 23.85
N GLU A 179 12.45 -9.93 25.01
CA GLU A 179 13.90 -9.88 25.21
C GLU A 179 14.59 -8.81 24.35
N LEU A 180 13.85 -7.77 23.98
CA LEU A 180 14.38 -6.60 23.28
C LEU A 180 14.84 -5.58 24.31
N ALA A 181 16.14 -5.32 24.32
CA ALA A 181 16.75 -4.26 25.12
C ALA A 181 16.93 -2.99 24.27
N GLU A 182 17.05 -1.86 24.95
CA GLU A 182 17.48 -0.63 24.30
C GLU A 182 18.93 -0.80 23.80
N VAL A 183 19.18 -0.44 22.55
CA VAL A 183 20.48 -0.51 21.89
C VAL A 183 20.86 0.86 21.35
N GLU A 184 22.13 1.05 21.02
CA GLU A 184 22.61 2.30 20.39
C GLU A 184 22.06 2.44 18.96
N GLU A 185 21.98 1.33 18.24
CA GLU A 185 21.52 1.28 16.85
C GLU A 185 20.90 -0.10 16.58
N ILE A 186 19.73 -0.13 15.95
CA ILE A 186 19.15 -1.35 15.39
C ILE A 186 19.70 -1.59 13.98
N ARG A 187 19.80 -2.86 13.57
CA ARG A 187 20.23 -3.20 12.21
C ARG A 187 19.30 -4.23 11.60
N GLY A 188 18.34 -3.75 10.82
CA GLY A 188 17.38 -4.52 10.03
C GLY A 188 17.87 -4.77 8.60
N PRO A 189 17.01 -5.33 7.72
CA PRO A 189 17.35 -5.52 6.30
C PRO A 189 17.81 -4.23 5.59
N ASP A 190 17.25 -3.10 5.99
CA ASP A 190 17.52 -1.74 5.53
C ASP A 190 18.93 -1.22 5.82
N ALA A 191 19.63 -1.82 6.79
CA ALA A 191 20.99 -1.43 7.18
C ALA A 191 22.10 -1.86 6.17
N ALA A 192 21.71 -2.43 5.02
CA ALA A 192 22.58 -2.81 3.91
C ALA A 192 21.78 -2.76 2.59
N GLU A 193 22.48 -2.85 1.44
CA GLU A 193 21.79 -3.05 0.15
C GLU A 193 20.93 -4.32 0.21
N HIS A 194 19.67 -4.20 -0.17
CA HIS A 194 18.65 -5.24 -0.03
C HIS A 194 17.71 -5.24 -1.23
N GLU A 195 16.91 -6.30 -1.34
CA GLU A 195 15.91 -6.46 -2.39
C GLU A 195 14.53 -6.61 -1.76
N HIS A 196 13.54 -5.92 -2.34
CA HIS A 196 12.13 -6.16 -2.08
C HIS A 196 11.55 -7.09 -3.13
N ARG A 197 10.71 -8.03 -2.70
CA ARG A 197 9.97 -8.93 -3.59
C ARG A 197 8.64 -9.34 -2.98
N SER A 198 7.70 -9.66 -3.86
CA SER A 198 6.51 -10.37 -3.42
C SER A 198 6.85 -11.80 -3.02
N VAL A 199 6.08 -12.30 -2.05
CA VAL A 199 6.18 -13.67 -1.54
C VAL A 199 4.93 -14.49 -1.87
N LEU A 200 3.96 -13.89 -2.55
CA LEU A 200 2.68 -14.52 -2.85
C LEU A 200 2.82 -15.53 -4.00
N TYR A 201 2.11 -16.64 -3.85
CA TYR A 201 1.94 -17.64 -4.90
C TYR A 201 0.73 -17.29 -5.75
N THR A 202 0.95 -16.67 -6.90
CA THR A 202 -0.08 -16.15 -7.82
C THR A 202 0.06 -16.73 -9.23
N PRO A 203 -0.12 -18.06 -9.41
CA PRO A 203 0.01 -18.65 -10.73
C PRO A 203 -1.18 -18.23 -11.61
N LEU A 204 -0.91 -17.94 -12.89
CA LEU A 204 -1.90 -17.41 -13.84
C LEU A 204 -3.12 -18.34 -14.05
N ASP A 205 -2.96 -19.65 -13.84
CA ASP A 205 -4.02 -20.65 -14.00
C ASP A 205 -4.89 -20.85 -12.74
N ARG A 206 -4.63 -20.11 -11.65
CA ARG A 206 -5.36 -20.23 -10.37
C ARG A 206 -5.80 -18.87 -9.83
N PRO A 207 -6.84 -18.25 -10.42
CA PRO A 207 -7.33 -16.93 -10.00
C PRO A 207 -7.92 -16.93 -8.57
N GLU A 208 -8.11 -18.10 -7.94
CA GLU A 208 -8.50 -18.13 -6.52
C GLU A 208 -7.38 -17.71 -5.56
N TYR A 209 -6.13 -17.62 -6.01
CA TYR A 209 -5.01 -17.09 -5.23
C TYR A 209 -4.90 -15.59 -5.42
N LEU A 210 -4.97 -14.87 -4.31
CA LEU A 210 -4.97 -13.41 -4.31
C LEU A 210 -3.56 -12.86 -4.55
N SER A 211 -3.46 -11.88 -5.45
CA SER A 211 -2.28 -11.03 -5.64
C SER A 211 -2.19 -9.94 -4.58
N GLY A 212 -1.06 -9.22 -4.55
CA GLY A 212 -0.90 -8.05 -3.69
C GLY A 212 -1.94 -6.97 -4.02
N GLU A 213 -2.20 -6.76 -5.31
CA GLU A 213 -3.22 -5.82 -5.81
C GLU A 213 -4.63 -6.22 -5.37
N ASP A 214 -4.98 -7.51 -5.43
CA ASP A 214 -6.29 -7.99 -4.97
C ASP A 214 -6.47 -7.75 -3.46
N ILE A 215 -5.40 -7.98 -2.69
CA ILE A 215 -5.41 -7.77 -1.24
C ILE A 215 -5.50 -6.27 -0.94
N LEU A 216 -4.71 -5.43 -1.61
CA LEU A 216 -4.77 -3.97 -1.50
C LEU A 216 -6.19 -3.47 -1.77
N HIS A 217 -6.82 -3.86 -2.87
CA HIS A 217 -8.19 -3.47 -3.19
C HIS A 217 -9.18 -3.87 -2.09
N ARG A 218 -9.09 -5.10 -1.57
CA ARG A 218 -9.92 -5.57 -0.46
C ARG A 218 -9.68 -4.80 0.83
N LEU A 219 -8.43 -4.44 1.12
CA LEU A 219 -8.05 -3.66 2.30
C LEU A 219 -8.51 -2.21 2.20
N ARG A 220 -8.39 -1.58 1.02
CA ARG A 220 -8.94 -0.23 0.76
C ARG A 220 -10.41 -0.17 1.14
N TYR A 221 -11.20 -1.17 0.74
CA TYR A 221 -12.60 -1.24 1.15
C TYR A 221 -12.80 -1.58 2.64
N ALA A 222 -12.10 -2.61 3.15
CA ALA A 222 -12.29 -3.09 4.52
C ALA A 222 -11.90 -2.06 5.59
N TRP A 223 -10.82 -1.32 5.33
CA TRP A 223 -10.23 -0.30 6.19
C TRP A 223 -10.55 1.13 5.74
N ARG A 224 -11.34 1.33 4.68
CA ARG A 224 -11.70 2.66 4.16
C ARG A 224 -10.48 3.52 3.84
N LEU A 225 -9.46 2.90 3.24
CA LEU A 225 -8.21 3.58 2.95
C LEU A 225 -8.34 4.45 1.71
N GLN A 226 -7.67 5.59 1.75
CA GLN A 226 -7.50 6.51 0.63
C GLN A 226 -6.00 6.74 0.43
N LEU A 227 -5.59 6.94 -0.83
CA LEU A 227 -4.21 7.30 -1.15
C LEU A 227 -3.91 8.66 -0.53
N ASN A 228 -2.88 8.73 0.30
CA ASN A 228 -2.53 9.88 1.12
C ASN A 228 -1.44 10.72 0.45
N ILE A 229 -1.81 11.32 -0.68
CA ILE A 229 -0.95 12.23 -1.43
C ILE A 229 -1.74 13.49 -1.78
N ASP A 230 -1.03 14.59 -2.07
CA ASP A 230 -1.67 15.77 -2.68
C ASP A 230 -1.90 15.49 -4.17
N ALA A 231 -3.15 15.18 -4.52
CA ALA A 231 -3.53 14.84 -5.89
C ALA A 231 -3.50 16.05 -6.86
N SER A 232 -3.36 17.26 -6.34
CA SER A 232 -3.36 18.51 -7.12
C SER A 232 -1.98 18.91 -7.64
N VAL A 233 -0.91 18.28 -7.12
CA VAL A 233 0.49 18.49 -7.53
C VAL A 233 1.07 17.24 -8.16
N ASN A 234 2.15 17.38 -8.94
CA ASN A 234 2.85 16.26 -9.54
C ASN A 234 4.34 16.30 -9.24
N LEU A 235 4.68 15.80 -8.06
CA LEU A 235 6.04 15.77 -7.54
C LEU A 235 6.60 14.35 -7.57
N ASP A 236 7.92 14.21 -7.74
CA ASP A 236 8.63 12.97 -7.40
C ASP A 236 8.89 12.85 -5.89
N ASP A 237 9.48 11.73 -5.46
CA ASP A 237 9.86 11.50 -4.05
C ASP A 237 10.86 12.53 -3.49
N ALA A 238 11.58 13.25 -4.35
CA ALA A 238 12.48 14.33 -3.96
C ALA A 238 11.78 15.70 -3.88
N GLY A 239 10.47 15.77 -4.18
CA GLY A 239 9.69 17.00 -4.22
C GLY A 239 9.90 17.82 -5.49
N THR A 240 10.48 17.24 -6.55
CA THR A 240 10.69 17.90 -7.83
C THR A 240 9.41 17.91 -8.64
N ASP A 241 9.00 19.08 -9.11
CA ASP A 241 7.87 19.22 -10.04
C ASP A 241 8.18 18.57 -11.39
N LEU A 242 7.34 17.60 -11.78
CA LEU A 242 7.47 16.82 -13.00
C LEU A 242 6.70 17.43 -14.18
N GLY A 243 5.82 18.40 -13.94
CA GLY A 243 4.91 18.94 -14.96
C GLY A 243 3.94 17.88 -15.48
N VAL A 244 3.75 17.81 -16.81
CA VAL A 244 2.89 16.81 -17.44
C VAL A 244 3.66 15.49 -17.60
N THR A 245 3.13 14.43 -17.01
CA THR A 245 3.67 13.07 -17.14
C THR A 245 2.73 12.15 -17.90
N ALA A 246 3.24 10.98 -18.31
CA ALA A 246 2.43 9.90 -18.84
C ALA A 246 1.83 9.08 -17.70
N TRP A 247 0.57 8.68 -17.86
CA TRP A 247 -0.21 7.94 -16.88
C TRP A 247 -0.86 6.72 -17.53
N ARG A 248 -0.89 5.62 -16.77
CA ARG A 248 -1.72 4.46 -17.04
C ARG A 248 -2.78 4.37 -15.95
N CYS A 249 -4.04 4.32 -16.36
CA CYS A 249 -5.15 4.19 -15.44
C CYS A 249 -5.97 2.94 -15.76
N LEU A 250 -6.28 2.14 -14.75
CA LEU A 250 -7.22 1.02 -14.85
C LEU A 250 -8.51 1.41 -14.13
N THR A 251 -9.64 1.32 -14.82
CA THR A 251 -10.95 1.72 -14.29
C THR A 251 -11.92 0.56 -14.32
N ARG A 252 -12.68 0.40 -13.24
CA ARG A 252 -13.81 -0.53 -13.12
C ARG A 252 -15.11 0.23 -13.28
N CYS A 253 -16.01 -0.30 -14.10
CA CYS A 253 -17.28 0.31 -14.44
C CYS A 253 -18.39 -0.71 -14.18
N LEU A 254 -19.43 -0.29 -13.45
CA LEU A 254 -20.65 -1.06 -13.23
C LEU A 254 -21.81 -0.41 -13.95
N ARG A 255 -22.62 -1.21 -14.67
CA ARG A 255 -23.84 -0.72 -15.32
C ARG A 255 -25.04 -0.75 -14.38
N ASP A 256 -25.15 -1.82 -13.62
CA ASP A 256 -26.15 -2.02 -12.58
C ASP A 256 -25.63 -2.96 -11.48
N GLU A 257 -26.37 -3.11 -10.38
CA GLU A 257 -25.98 -3.94 -9.22
C GLU A 257 -25.85 -5.44 -9.54
N GLN A 258 -26.36 -5.90 -10.68
CA GLN A 258 -26.36 -7.30 -11.11
C GLN A 258 -25.40 -7.57 -12.28
N SER A 259 -24.89 -6.52 -12.91
CA SER A 259 -23.98 -6.59 -14.04
C SER A 259 -22.59 -7.06 -13.61
N THR A 260 -21.90 -7.74 -14.54
CA THR A 260 -20.48 -8.05 -14.41
C THR A 260 -19.65 -6.77 -14.48
N ASP A 261 -18.58 -6.70 -13.69
CA ASP A 261 -17.61 -5.62 -13.74
C ASP A 261 -17.01 -5.49 -15.15
N ILE A 262 -16.99 -4.27 -15.70
CA ILE A 262 -16.35 -3.96 -16.98
C ILE A 262 -15.10 -3.13 -16.70
N TYR A 263 -13.97 -3.48 -17.30
CA TYR A 263 -12.71 -2.80 -17.06
C TYR A 263 -12.24 -2.03 -18.29
N ALA A 264 -11.59 -0.89 -18.07
CA ALA A 264 -10.95 -0.09 -19.12
C ALA A 264 -9.52 0.27 -18.72
N ASP A 265 -8.57 0.05 -19.64
CA ASP A 265 -7.18 0.50 -19.55
C ASP A 265 -7.02 1.78 -20.37
N LEU A 266 -6.64 2.87 -19.72
CA LEU A 266 -6.49 4.19 -20.32
C LEU A 266 -5.04 4.63 -20.24
N LEU A 267 -4.56 5.15 -21.37
CA LEU A 267 -3.25 5.77 -21.50
C LEU A 267 -3.46 7.25 -21.79
N LEU A 268 -2.95 8.10 -20.91
CA LEU A 268 -3.18 9.54 -20.96
C LEU A 268 -1.96 10.31 -20.45
N THR A 269 -1.96 11.61 -20.70
CA THR A 269 -1.01 12.56 -20.12
C THR A 269 -1.77 13.50 -19.20
N ALA A 270 -1.18 13.85 -18.07
CA ALA A 270 -1.77 14.78 -17.11
C ALA A 270 -0.69 15.45 -16.25
N ASP A 271 -0.99 16.67 -15.81
CA ASP A 271 -0.16 17.52 -14.96
C ASP A 271 -0.32 17.22 -13.46
N CYS A 272 -1.31 16.44 -13.05
CA CYS A 272 -1.49 15.91 -11.70
C CYS A 272 -2.49 14.75 -11.68
N LEU A 273 -2.62 14.08 -10.53
CA LEU A 273 -3.53 12.94 -10.35
C LEU A 273 -4.99 13.37 -10.53
N ASP A 274 -5.40 14.51 -9.97
CA ASP A 274 -6.77 15.03 -10.09
C ASP A 274 -7.17 15.21 -11.56
N THR A 275 -6.27 15.78 -12.37
CA THR A 275 -6.49 15.92 -13.82
C THR A 275 -6.57 14.55 -14.49
N ALA A 276 -5.71 13.61 -14.13
CA ALA A 276 -5.72 12.26 -14.68
C ALA A 276 -7.05 11.55 -14.42
N GLU A 277 -7.50 11.50 -13.18
CA GLU A 277 -8.76 10.83 -12.79
C GLU A 277 -10.00 11.52 -13.35
N THR A 278 -9.96 12.86 -13.46
CA THR A 278 -11.02 13.63 -14.14
C THR A 278 -11.11 13.25 -15.61
N LEU A 279 -9.99 13.24 -16.33
CA LEU A 279 -9.95 12.85 -17.75
C LEU A 279 -10.49 11.42 -17.94
N VAL A 280 -10.05 10.48 -17.10
CA VAL A 280 -10.52 9.09 -17.13
C VAL A 280 -12.03 9.03 -16.97
N THR A 281 -12.57 9.68 -15.94
CA THR A 281 -14.01 9.66 -15.64
C THR A 281 -14.81 10.27 -16.78
N GLU A 282 -14.41 11.44 -17.29
CA GLU A 282 -15.07 12.11 -18.41
C GLU A 282 -15.11 11.23 -19.67
N ALA A 283 -14.02 10.53 -19.97
CA ALA A 283 -13.95 9.65 -21.14
C ALA A 283 -14.79 8.39 -21.02
N ILE A 284 -14.83 7.78 -19.84
CA ILE A 284 -15.69 6.62 -19.57
C ILE A 284 -17.17 7.01 -19.64
N VAL A 285 -17.54 8.16 -19.08
CA VAL A 285 -18.91 8.71 -19.21
C VAL A 285 -19.26 8.98 -20.67
N ALA A 286 -18.34 9.54 -21.46
CA ALA A 286 -18.57 9.80 -22.88
C ALA A 286 -18.74 8.52 -23.73
N GLN A 287 -18.25 7.38 -23.25
CA GLN A 287 -18.38 6.07 -23.90
C GLN A 287 -19.56 5.24 -23.37
N ALA A 288 -20.41 5.80 -22.49
CA ALA A 288 -21.60 5.12 -22.02
C ALA A 288 -22.54 4.77 -23.19
N PRO A 289 -23.12 3.56 -23.24
CA PRO A 289 -24.08 3.17 -24.27
C PRO A 289 -25.27 4.14 -24.34
N GLU A 290 -25.81 4.36 -25.53
CA GLU A 290 -26.90 5.33 -25.74
C GLU A 290 -28.14 4.98 -24.90
N GLY A 291 -28.47 5.84 -23.94
CA GLY A 291 -29.61 5.65 -23.02
C GLY A 291 -29.28 4.94 -21.71
N GLU A 292 -28.03 4.54 -21.49
CA GLU A 292 -27.52 3.96 -20.25
C GLU A 292 -26.56 4.95 -19.56
N ASN A 293 -26.53 4.92 -18.23
CA ASN A 293 -25.50 5.58 -17.43
C ASN A 293 -24.76 4.50 -16.64
N TRP A 294 -23.47 4.70 -16.41
CA TRP A 294 -22.74 3.92 -15.42
C TRP A 294 -23.33 4.15 -14.03
N LEU A 295 -23.60 3.06 -13.31
CA LEU A 295 -23.98 3.11 -11.90
C LEU A 295 -22.79 3.56 -11.05
N GLU A 296 -21.61 3.04 -11.37
CA GLU A 296 -20.37 3.30 -10.64
C GLU A 296 -19.19 3.30 -11.62
N ILE A 297 -18.28 4.25 -11.43
CA ILE A 297 -16.99 4.32 -12.12
C ILE A 297 -15.96 4.48 -11.00
N GLU A 298 -15.04 3.53 -10.90
CA GLU A 298 -13.98 3.51 -9.90
C GLU A 298 -12.63 3.40 -10.59
N VAL A 299 -11.76 4.39 -10.39
CA VAL A 299 -10.37 4.32 -10.85
C VAL A 299 -9.59 3.45 -9.85
N LEU A 300 -9.20 2.26 -10.28
CA LEU A 300 -8.53 1.26 -9.45
C LEU A 300 -7.03 1.52 -9.34
N VAL A 301 -6.42 1.90 -10.47
CA VAL A 301 -4.99 2.16 -10.62
C VAL A 301 -4.82 3.50 -11.31
N SER A 302 -3.91 4.33 -10.79
CA SER A 302 -3.49 5.60 -11.37
C SER A 302 -1.99 5.76 -11.15
N GLU A 303 -1.19 5.31 -12.11
CA GLU A 303 0.26 5.27 -11.99
C GLU A 303 0.92 6.05 -13.12
N ARG A 304 1.94 6.83 -12.77
CA ARG A 304 2.82 7.44 -13.76
C ARG A 304 3.74 6.39 -14.35
N VAL A 305 3.97 6.47 -15.64
CA VAL A 305 4.85 5.56 -16.37
C VAL A 305 5.95 6.35 -17.07
N THR A 306 7.13 5.74 -17.23
CA THR A 306 8.21 6.39 -17.96
C THR A 306 7.82 6.61 -19.43
N PRO A 307 8.39 7.63 -20.10
CA PRO A 307 8.13 7.87 -21.53
C PRO A 307 8.40 6.64 -22.41
N GLU A 308 9.45 5.87 -22.11
CA GLU A 308 9.80 4.64 -22.81
C GLU A 308 8.71 3.60 -22.66
N ARG A 309 8.26 3.35 -21.42
CA ARG A 309 7.20 2.39 -21.14
C ARG A 309 5.87 2.83 -21.75
N PHE A 310 5.60 4.12 -21.74
CA PHE A 310 4.39 4.68 -22.34
C PHE A 310 4.36 4.52 -23.86
N ALA A 311 5.49 4.74 -24.53
CA ALA A 311 5.65 4.50 -25.97
C ALA A 311 5.37 3.02 -26.32
N GLU A 312 5.92 2.09 -25.51
CA GLU A 312 5.64 0.66 -25.66
C GLU A 312 4.16 0.33 -25.48
N LEU A 313 3.51 0.88 -24.44
CA LEU A 313 2.09 0.64 -24.17
C LEU A 313 1.19 1.20 -25.29
N LEU A 314 1.58 2.31 -25.91
CA LEU A 314 0.90 2.93 -27.05
C LEU A 314 1.21 2.26 -28.39
N ASP A 315 2.24 1.41 -28.46
CA ASP A 315 2.78 0.84 -29.71
C ASP A 315 3.23 1.91 -30.72
N VAL A 316 3.97 2.92 -30.22
CA VAL A 316 4.53 4.02 -31.03
C VAL A 316 6.02 4.25 -30.74
N PRO A 317 6.79 4.87 -31.65
CA PRO A 317 8.15 5.31 -31.35
C PRO A 317 8.20 6.34 -30.21
N LEU A 318 9.27 6.33 -29.42
CA LEU A 318 9.47 7.24 -28.30
C LEU A 318 9.43 8.72 -28.73
N GLU A 319 9.94 9.03 -29.92
CA GLU A 319 9.97 10.39 -30.46
C GLU A 319 8.57 10.95 -30.78
N GLU A 320 7.56 10.08 -30.87
CA GLU A 320 6.16 10.46 -31.08
C GLU A 320 5.41 10.69 -29.75
N VAL A 321 5.99 10.29 -28.61
CA VAL A 321 5.42 10.56 -27.29
C VAL A 321 5.59 12.04 -26.94
N SER A 322 4.47 12.71 -26.75
CA SER A 322 4.41 14.15 -26.46
C SER A 322 3.67 14.41 -25.15
N LEU A 323 4.41 14.97 -24.19
CA LEU A 323 3.97 15.31 -22.83
C LEU A 323 3.76 16.82 -22.66
N ASP A 324 3.12 17.46 -23.65
CA ASP A 324 2.96 18.92 -23.70
C ASP A 324 1.63 19.42 -23.11
N ALA A 325 0.64 18.53 -23.01
CA ALA A 325 -0.69 18.85 -22.53
C ALA A 325 -1.36 17.63 -21.91
N SER A 326 -2.34 17.87 -21.04
CA SER A 326 -3.18 16.83 -20.46
C SER A 326 -4.23 16.35 -21.48
N ARG A 327 -4.24 15.04 -21.81
CA ARG A 327 -5.16 14.44 -22.79
C ARG A 327 -5.17 12.91 -22.72
N ILE A 328 -6.24 12.30 -23.20
CA ILE A 328 -6.28 10.85 -23.43
C ILE A 328 -5.69 10.51 -24.79
N LEU A 329 -4.87 9.47 -24.81
CA LEU A 329 -4.20 8.96 -26.01
C LEU A 329 -4.72 7.58 -26.42
N ALA A 330 -5.08 6.73 -25.46
CA ALA A 330 -5.76 5.47 -25.73
C ALA A 330 -6.76 5.14 -24.62
N LEU A 331 -7.85 4.47 -25.02
CA LEU A 331 -8.82 3.84 -24.14
C LEU A 331 -9.10 2.46 -24.72
N ARG A 332 -8.88 1.41 -23.92
CA ARG A 332 -9.04 0.01 -24.31
C ARG A 332 -9.94 -0.68 -23.30
N TRP A 333 -11.04 -1.25 -23.76
CA TRP A 333 -11.85 -2.12 -22.91
C TRP A 333 -11.12 -3.44 -22.69
N VAL A 334 -11.05 -3.88 -21.44
CA VAL A 334 -10.51 -5.18 -21.06
C VAL A 334 -11.70 -6.13 -20.98
N GLU A 335 -11.80 -7.04 -21.95
CA GLU A 335 -12.81 -8.10 -21.93
C GLU A 335 -12.57 -8.96 -20.67
N GLY A 336 -13.52 -8.95 -19.73
CA GLY A 336 -13.60 -10.02 -18.76
C GLY A 336 -13.99 -11.29 -19.50
N ASP A 337 -13.43 -12.45 -19.12
CA ASP A 337 -13.86 -13.74 -19.66
C ASP A 337 -15.39 -13.83 -19.51
N GLU A 338 -16.11 -13.60 -20.61
CA GLU A 338 -17.52 -13.92 -20.70
C GLU A 338 -17.59 -15.45 -20.60
N ASP A 339 -18.06 -15.96 -19.45
CA ASP A 339 -18.58 -17.32 -19.38
C ASP A 339 -19.62 -17.43 -20.50
N GLU A 340 -19.24 -18.03 -21.63
CA GLU A 340 -20.17 -18.41 -22.68
C GLU A 340 -21.31 -19.19 -22.01
N PRO A 341 -22.57 -18.73 -22.09
CA PRO A 341 -23.68 -19.52 -21.58
C PRO A 341 -23.72 -20.80 -22.41
N GLY A 342 -23.32 -21.90 -21.77
CA GLY A 342 -23.23 -23.21 -22.40
C GLY A 342 -24.50 -23.52 -23.18
N GLU A 343 -24.30 -23.92 -24.43
CA GLU A 343 -25.33 -24.42 -25.33
C GLU A 343 -26.26 -25.41 -24.59
N GLU A 344 -27.51 -25.00 -24.35
CA GLU A 344 -28.58 -25.95 -24.07
C GLU A 344 -28.76 -26.79 -25.34
N THR A 345 -28.11 -27.94 -25.34
CA THR A 345 -28.38 -29.03 -26.27
C THR A 345 -29.77 -29.57 -25.94
N GLU A 346 -30.79 -29.09 -26.66
CA GLU A 346 -32.05 -29.78 -26.81
C GLU A 346 -31.81 -31.11 -27.56
N GLU A 347 -31.73 -32.22 -26.83
CA GLU A 347 -32.01 -33.55 -27.39
C GLU A 347 -33.43 -33.97 -26.99
N GLY A 348 -34.28 -34.08 -28.02
CA GLY A 348 -35.59 -34.75 -27.98
C GLY A 348 -35.53 -36.22 -28.40
#